data_AF-A0A5J4VJE6-F1
#
_entry.id   AF-A0A5J4VJE6-F1
#
_cell.length_a   1.000
_cell.length_b   1.000
_cell.length_c   1.000
_cell.angle_alpha   90.00
_cell.angle_beta   90.00
_cell.angle_gamma   90.00
#
_symmetry.space_group_name_H-M   'P 1'
#
loop_
_entity.id
_entity.type
_entity.pdbx_description
1 polymer ?
#
loop_
_entity_poly.entity_id
_entity_poly.type
_entity_poly.pdbx_seq_one_letter_code
_entity_poly.pdbx_strand_id
1 'polypeptide(L)'
;MEVDDSDSAGESSEENEELQSQRIEERLAAIQKSRPNTDILTFTSEEPLNIANINDDLEREVQFYAQTVETVKRGIAELDQAGIEHERPRNFFAPMAKNDEHMGKIKDKLETEQKRLEQVEKAKRNRIMSKEAKKIRAHPKRKGQTKEEVREEFVKKLHGPHSSDRSDHSRSKRGRGSKARGRGGRSSSRGRGRSTHRGRGKARR
;
A
#
# COMPACT_ATOMS: atom_id res chain seq x y z
N MET A 1 7.83 -7.12 80.04
CA MET A 1 8.10 -7.66 78.69
C MET A 1 6.89 -7.25 77.88
N GLU A 2 7.00 -6.08 77.25
CA GLU A 2 6.01 -5.59 76.30
C GLU A 2 6.01 -6.54 75.11
N VAL A 3 4.84 -6.96 74.66
CA VAL A 3 4.68 -7.76 73.44
C VAL A 3 3.78 -6.95 72.53
N ASP A 4 4.37 -6.59 71.39
CA ASP A 4 3.85 -5.70 70.37
C ASP A 4 2.49 -6.12 69.80
N ASP A 5 1.52 -5.22 69.87
CA ASP A 5 0.31 -5.24 69.04
C ASP A 5 0.72 -4.89 67.58
N SER A 6 0.92 -5.92 66.76
CA SER A 6 1.23 -5.78 65.32
C SER A 6 0.16 -6.44 64.44
N ASP A 7 -0.53 -5.59 63.68
CA ASP A 7 -0.92 -5.78 62.26
C ASP A 7 -1.93 -6.86 61.80
N SER A 8 -2.72 -7.50 62.66
CA SER A 8 -3.69 -8.53 62.17
C SER A 8 -5.03 -8.01 61.59
N ALA A 9 -5.26 -6.69 61.53
CA ALA A 9 -6.55 -6.14 61.10
C ALA A 9 -6.68 -5.91 59.57
N GLY A 10 -5.57 -5.88 58.83
CA GLY A 10 -5.54 -5.57 57.39
C GLY A 10 -5.91 -6.75 56.46
N GLU A 11 -5.56 -7.98 56.84
CA GLU A 11 -5.76 -9.16 55.99
C GLU A 11 -7.24 -9.49 55.77
N SER A 12 -8.09 -9.28 56.79
CA SER A 12 -9.53 -9.59 56.70
C SER A 12 -10.33 -8.65 55.78
N SER A 13 -9.84 -7.43 55.52
CA SER A 13 -10.48 -6.51 54.58
C SER A 13 -10.10 -6.83 53.13
N GLU A 14 -8.84 -7.16 52.87
CA GLU A 14 -8.35 -7.50 51.53
C GLU A 14 -8.96 -8.84 51.06
N GLU A 15 -9.01 -9.86 51.92
CA GLU A 15 -9.67 -11.14 51.61
C GLU A 15 -11.17 -10.95 51.30
N ASN A 16 -11.85 -10.05 52.00
CA ASN A 16 -13.25 -9.77 51.75
C ASN A 16 -13.43 -9.03 50.42
N GLU A 17 -12.56 -8.07 50.09
CA GLU A 17 -12.54 -7.40 48.78
C GLU A 17 -12.27 -8.36 47.62
N GLU A 18 -11.37 -9.33 47.80
CA GLU A 18 -11.13 -10.41 46.83
C GLU A 18 -12.36 -11.31 46.66
N LEU A 19 -13.01 -11.73 47.75
CA LEU A 19 -14.25 -12.51 47.70
C LEU A 19 -15.41 -11.73 47.06
N GLN A 20 -15.50 -10.41 47.31
CA GLN A 20 -16.47 -9.56 46.61
C GLN A 20 -16.16 -9.50 45.12
N SER A 21 -14.89 -9.36 44.74
CA SER A 21 -14.45 -9.31 43.34
C SER A 21 -14.79 -10.62 42.61
N GLN A 22 -14.52 -11.77 43.23
CA GLN A 22 -14.88 -13.09 42.69
C GLN A 22 -16.40 -13.23 42.50
N ARG A 23 -17.21 -12.82 43.48
CA ARG A 23 -18.68 -12.83 43.35
C ARG A 23 -19.19 -11.92 42.24
N ILE A 24 -18.54 -10.77 42.04
CA ILE A 24 -18.87 -9.85 40.94
C ILE A 24 -18.54 -10.50 39.59
N GLU A 25 -17.36 -11.11 39.45
CA GLU A 25 -16.95 -11.82 38.23
C GLU A 25 -17.89 -12.97 37.89
N GLU A 26 -18.26 -13.81 38.87
CA GLU A 26 -19.22 -14.90 38.68
C GLU A 26 -20.58 -14.37 38.19
N ARG A 27 -21.05 -13.28 38.80
CA ARG A 27 -22.33 -12.67 38.43
C ARG A 27 -22.28 -12.09 37.01
N LEU A 28 -21.18 -11.45 36.62
CA LEU A 28 -20.98 -10.93 35.27
C LEU A 28 -20.90 -12.06 34.24
N ALA A 29 -20.19 -13.15 34.54
CA ALA A 29 -20.11 -14.32 33.69
C ALA A 29 -21.48 -14.99 33.48
N ALA A 30 -22.30 -15.08 34.54
CA ALA A 30 -23.66 -15.59 34.44
C ALA A 30 -24.54 -14.73 33.52
N ILE A 31 -24.39 -13.40 33.59
CA ILE A 31 -25.10 -12.46 32.70
C ILE A 31 -24.66 -12.66 31.25
N GLN A 32 -23.35 -12.77 30.99
CA GLN A 32 -22.82 -13.00 29.65
C GLN A 32 -23.34 -14.31 29.04
N LYS A 33 -23.33 -15.40 29.82
CA LYS A 33 -23.84 -16.71 29.37
C LYS A 33 -25.35 -16.72 29.09
N SER A 34 -26.11 -15.86 29.76
CA SER A 34 -27.57 -15.79 29.59
C SER A 34 -28.00 -15.14 28.27
N ARG A 35 -27.14 -14.32 27.67
CA ARG A 35 -27.44 -13.55 26.45
C ARG A 35 -26.84 -14.23 25.22
N PRO A 36 -27.54 -14.23 24.08
CA PRO A 36 -26.94 -14.71 22.84
C PRO A 36 -25.79 -13.77 22.43
N ASN A 37 -24.74 -14.34 21.84
CA ASN A 37 -23.56 -13.58 21.37
C ASN A 37 -23.94 -12.46 20.39
N THR A 38 -25.05 -12.62 19.65
CA THR A 38 -25.61 -11.63 18.74
C THR A 38 -25.97 -10.30 19.40
N ASP A 39 -26.35 -10.29 20.68
CA ASP A 39 -26.72 -9.07 21.40
C ASP A 39 -25.50 -8.35 22.01
N ILE A 40 -24.48 -9.11 22.39
CA ILE A 40 -23.28 -8.58 23.07
C ILE A 40 -22.20 -8.20 22.06
N LEU A 41 -22.14 -8.90 20.92
CA LEU A 41 -21.14 -8.74 19.85
C LEU A 41 -19.68 -8.78 20.36
N THR A 42 -19.45 -9.49 21.46
CA THR A 42 -18.13 -9.67 22.07
C THR A 42 -17.60 -11.06 21.79
N PHE A 43 -16.43 -11.12 21.16
CA PHE A 43 -15.75 -12.37 20.83
C PHE A 43 -14.38 -12.40 21.48
N THR A 44 -14.12 -13.47 22.22
CA THR A 44 -12.81 -13.73 22.83
C THR A 44 -12.02 -14.67 21.93
N SER A 45 -10.76 -14.32 21.66
CA SER A 45 -9.83 -15.22 20.98
C SER A 45 -9.49 -16.42 21.87
N GLU A 46 -9.42 -17.61 21.30
CA GLU A 46 -9.01 -18.82 22.02
C GLU A 46 -7.51 -18.85 22.28
N GLU A 47 -6.71 -18.43 21.29
CA GLU A 47 -5.27 -18.40 21.42
C GLU A 47 -4.82 -17.08 22.07
N PRO A 48 -3.94 -17.14 23.08
CA PRO A 48 -3.33 -15.96 23.67
C PRO A 48 -2.34 -15.33 22.69
N LEU A 49 -2.10 -14.03 22.86
CA LEU A 49 -1.12 -13.31 22.06
C LEU A 49 0.29 -13.85 22.26
N ASN A 50 0.91 -14.35 21.20
CA ASN A 50 2.29 -14.82 21.21
C ASN A 50 3.21 -13.76 20.59
N ILE A 51 3.77 -12.89 21.45
CA ILE A 51 4.68 -11.81 21.04
C ILE A 51 6.07 -12.14 21.59
N ALA A 52 7.02 -12.47 20.70
CA ALA A 52 8.38 -12.84 21.08
C ALA A 52 9.16 -11.65 21.67
N ASN A 53 9.00 -10.45 21.10
CA ASN A 53 9.61 -9.23 21.60
C ASN A 53 8.57 -8.12 21.72
N ILE A 54 8.31 -7.68 22.95
CA ILE A 54 7.32 -6.65 23.25
C ILE A 54 7.68 -5.29 22.62
N ASN A 55 8.98 -5.02 22.43
CA ASN A 55 9.47 -3.77 21.85
C ASN A 55 9.48 -3.76 20.31
N ASP A 56 9.21 -4.90 19.66
CA ASP A 56 9.04 -4.94 18.21
C ASP A 56 7.58 -4.62 17.86
N ASP A 57 7.34 -3.35 17.52
CA ASP A 57 6.02 -2.88 17.15
C ASP A 57 5.49 -3.60 15.90
N LEU A 58 6.33 -3.92 14.91
CA LEU A 58 5.85 -4.52 13.66
C LEU A 58 5.32 -5.93 13.89
N GLU A 59 6.07 -6.75 14.63
CA GLU A 59 5.62 -8.10 14.99
C GLU A 59 4.38 -8.05 15.86
N ARG A 60 4.33 -7.12 16.82
CA ARG A 60 3.18 -6.94 17.71
C ARG A 60 1.91 -6.54 16.95
N GLU A 61 1.99 -5.57 16.03
CA GLU A 61 0.84 -5.15 15.22
C GLU A 61 0.34 -6.29 14.31
N VAL A 62 1.22 -7.14 13.80
CA VAL A 62 0.83 -8.32 13.01
C VAL A 62 0.04 -9.31 13.85
N GLN A 63 0.43 -9.54 15.11
CA GLN A 63 -0.31 -10.42 16.01
C GLN A 63 -1.69 -9.85 16.38
N PHE A 64 -1.78 -8.56 16.68
CA PHE A 64 -3.07 -7.89 16.92
C PHE A 64 -3.97 -7.97 15.68
N TYR A 65 -3.40 -7.78 14.50
CA TYR A 65 -4.14 -7.93 13.25
C TYR A 65 -4.63 -9.37 13.04
N ALA A 66 -3.80 -10.38 13.30
CA ALA A 66 -4.19 -11.78 13.16
C ALA A 66 -5.36 -12.14 14.10
N GLN A 67 -5.24 -11.74 15.38
CA GLN A 67 -6.27 -11.98 16.40
C GLN A 67 -7.60 -11.29 16.06
N THR A 68 -7.54 -10.03 15.60
CA THR A 68 -8.75 -9.28 15.21
C THR A 68 -9.42 -9.87 13.97
N VAL A 69 -8.65 -10.32 12.98
CA VAL A 69 -9.20 -10.98 11.79
C VAL A 69 -9.88 -12.29 12.14
N GLU A 70 -9.30 -13.08 13.05
CA GLU A 70 -9.89 -14.32 13.50
C GLU A 70 -11.22 -14.11 14.23
N THR A 71 -11.26 -13.19 15.20
CA THR A 71 -12.47 -12.90 15.98
C THR A 71 -13.58 -12.32 15.12
N VAL A 72 -13.24 -11.44 14.16
CA VAL A 72 -14.22 -10.91 13.19
C VAL A 72 -14.78 -12.02 12.31
N LYS A 73 -13.97 -12.96 11.82
CA LYS A 73 -14.46 -14.10 11.02
C LYS A 73 -15.43 -14.98 11.80
N ARG A 74 -15.12 -15.26 13.07
CA ARG A 74 -16.02 -16.01 13.97
C ARG A 74 -17.34 -15.26 14.16
N GLY A 75 -17.28 -13.95 14.42
CA GLY A 75 -18.48 -13.12 14.58
C GLY A 75 -19.35 -13.05 13.32
N ILE A 76 -18.73 -12.92 12.15
CA ILE A 76 -19.46 -12.95 10.87
C ILE A 76 -20.17 -14.31 10.69
N ALA A 77 -19.50 -15.43 10.98
CA ALA A 77 -20.11 -16.74 10.86
C ALA A 77 -21.33 -16.92 11.79
N GLU A 78 -21.29 -16.36 13.01
CA GLU A 78 -22.45 -16.37 13.92
C GLU A 78 -23.58 -15.45 13.44
N LEU A 79 -23.27 -14.27 12.89
CA LEU A 79 -24.27 -13.36 12.32
C LEU A 79 -24.96 -13.96 11.09
N ASP A 80 -24.20 -14.66 10.24
CA ASP A 80 -24.74 -15.37 9.08
C ASP A 80 -25.68 -16.51 9.50
N GLN A 81 -25.34 -17.25 10.56
CA GLN A 81 -26.22 -18.29 11.13
C GLN A 81 -27.52 -17.70 11.73
N ALA A 82 -27.43 -16.50 12.32
CA ALA A 82 -28.57 -15.77 12.84
C ALA A 82 -29.40 -15.08 11.74
N GLY A 83 -28.92 -15.07 10.48
CA GLY A 83 -29.59 -14.41 9.36
C GLY A 83 -29.55 -12.88 9.44
N ILE A 84 -28.54 -12.31 10.09
CA ILE A 84 -28.38 -10.85 10.26
C ILE A 84 -27.41 -10.32 9.19
N GLU A 85 -27.86 -9.34 8.41
CA GLU A 85 -27.02 -8.66 7.42
C GLU A 85 -25.93 -7.83 8.11
N HIS A 86 -24.67 -8.14 7.80
CA HIS A 86 -23.50 -7.49 8.40
C HIS A 86 -22.74 -6.57 7.42
N GLU A 87 -22.94 -6.72 6.11
CA GLU A 87 -22.27 -5.89 5.10
C GLU A 87 -22.98 -4.54 4.95
N ARG A 88 -22.21 -3.45 4.98
CA ARG A 88 -22.75 -2.11 4.72
C ARG A 88 -23.18 -1.99 3.25
N PRO A 89 -24.47 -1.70 2.96
CA PRO A 89 -24.91 -1.47 1.59
C PRO A 89 -24.23 -0.26 0.95
N ARG A 90 -23.81 -0.38 -0.32
CA ARG A 90 -23.12 0.70 -1.06
C ARG A 90 -23.93 1.99 -1.18
N ASN A 91 -25.26 1.87 -1.14
CA ASN A 91 -26.19 2.99 -1.30
C ASN A 91 -26.68 3.57 0.04
N PHE A 92 -26.11 3.14 1.17
CA PHE A 92 -26.46 3.66 2.49
C PHE A 92 -25.49 4.76 2.91
N PHE A 93 -25.94 6.02 2.78
CA PHE A 93 -25.20 7.22 3.14
C PHE A 93 -25.61 7.72 4.53
N ALA A 94 -24.81 7.37 5.54
CA ALA A 94 -24.94 7.86 6.91
C ALA A 94 -23.64 8.58 7.33
N PRO A 95 -23.67 9.44 8.37
CA PRO A 95 -22.46 10.05 8.91
C PRO A 95 -21.42 8.98 9.29
N MET A 96 -20.21 9.12 8.74
CA MET A 96 -19.08 8.22 9.02
C MET A 96 -18.20 8.82 10.12
N ALA A 97 -17.39 7.97 10.77
CA ALA A 97 -16.44 8.43 11.80
C ALA A 97 -15.42 9.47 11.29
N LYS A 98 -15.14 9.50 9.97
CA LYS A 98 -14.29 10.49 9.32
C LYS A 98 -15.02 11.09 8.12
N ASN A 99 -14.87 12.39 7.94
CA ASN A 99 -15.48 13.13 6.82
C ASN A 99 -14.77 12.84 5.49
N ASP A 100 -15.49 12.98 4.38
CA ASP A 100 -14.97 12.73 3.03
C ASP A 100 -13.80 13.63 2.67
N GLU A 101 -13.81 14.90 3.11
CA GLU A 101 -12.68 15.81 2.91
C GLU A 101 -11.39 15.31 3.56
N HIS A 102 -11.49 14.68 4.73
CA HIS A 102 -10.35 14.10 5.43
C HIS A 102 -9.84 12.86 4.70
N MET A 103 -10.75 12.00 4.22
CA MET A 103 -10.39 10.81 3.46
C MET A 103 -9.80 11.15 2.08
N GLY A 104 -10.25 12.24 1.45
CA GLY A 104 -9.64 12.79 0.23
C GLY A 104 -8.17 13.15 0.44
N LYS A 105 -7.85 13.86 1.54
CA LYS A 105 -6.45 14.20 1.90
C LYS A 105 -5.59 12.95 2.14
N ILE A 106 -6.13 11.91 2.78
CA ILE A 106 -5.41 10.65 2.99
C ILE A 106 -5.12 9.97 1.64
N LYS A 107 -6.13 9.90 0.77
CA LYS A 107 -5.99 9.32 -0.57
C LYS A 107 -4.91 10.05 -1.39
N ASP A 108 -4.94 11.37 -1.38
CA ASP A 108 -3.95 12.19 -2.09
C ASP A 108 -2.53 11.88 -1.62
N LYS A 109 -2.31 11.76 -0.31
CA LYS A 109 -1.01 11.38 0.27
C LYS A 109 -0.55 10.00 -0.21
N LEU A 110 -1.44 9.00 -0.18
CA LEU A 110 -1.13 7.65 -0.66
C LEU A 110 -0.76 7.65 -2.15
N GLU A 111 -1.51 8.36 -2.98
CA GLU A 111 -1.20 8.48 -4.41
C GLU A 111 0.14 9.19 -4.65
N THR A 112 0.47 10.23 -3.87
CA THR A 112 1.75 10.92 -4.01
C THR A 112 2.93 10.02 -3.67
N GLU A 113 2.84 9.22 -2.60
CA GLU A 113 3.89 8.26 -2.23
C GLU A 113 4.03 7.14 -3.26
N GLN A 114 2.91 6.60 -3.78
CA GLN A 114 2.94 5.61 -4.86
C GLN A 114 3.64 6.18 -6.11
N LYS A 115 3.28 7.39 -6.54
CA LYS A 115 3.93 8.07 -7.67
C LYS A 115 5.42 8.30 -7.42
N ARG A 116 5.81 8.64 -6.19
CA ARG A 116 7.22 8.81 -5.79
C ARG A 116 8.00 7.50 -5.89
N LEU A 117 7.46 6.40 -5.37
CA LEU A 117 8.07 5.07 -5.45
C LEU A 117 8.20 4.61 -6.91
N GLU A 118 7.16 4.78 -7.71
CA GLU A 118 7.21 4.46 -9.14
C GLU A 118 8.28 5.25 -9.90
N GLN A 119 8.43 6.54 -9.60
CA GLN A 119 9.46 7.37 -10.22
C GLN A 119 10.86 6.88 -9.86
N VAL A 120 11.07 6.50 -8.59
CA VAL A 120 12.34 5.92 -8.14
C VAL A 120 12.62 4.59 -8.84
N GLU A 121 11.63 3.72 -8.97
CA GLU A 121 11.79 2.46 -9.69
C GLU A 121 12.07 2.68 -11.19
N LYS A 122 11.32 3.56 -11.84
CA LYS A 122 11.54 3.93 -13.25
C LYS A 122 12.95 4.50 -13.45
N ALA A 123 13.42 5.35 -12.54
CA ALA A 123 14.79 5.89 -12.58
C ALA A 123 15.85 4.79 -12.41
N LYS A 124 15.66 3.83 -11.48
CA LYS A 124 16.54 2.67 -11.33
C LYS A 124 16.59 1.83 -12.60
N ARG A 125 15.43 1.50 -13.19
CA ARG A 125 15.32 0.77 -14.46
C ARG A 125 16.04 1.51 -15.58
N ASN A 126 15.78 2.81 -15.76
CA ASN A 126 16.44 3.64 -16.78
C ASN A 126 17.97 3.70 -16.61
N ARG A 127 18.47 3.69 -15.36
CA ARG A 127 19.91 3.64 -15.08
C ARG A 127 20.53 2.32 -15.49
N ILE A 128 19.86 1.19 -15.24
CA ILE A 128 20.30 -0.14 -15.68
C ILE A 128 20.34 -0.20 -17.21
N MET A 129 19.23 0.21 -17.86
CA MET A 129 19.14 0.30 -19.33
C MET A 129 20.27 1.13 -19.94
N SER A 130 20.57 2.28 -19.35
CA SER A 130 21.62 3.16 -19.83
C SER A 130 23.02 2.54 -19.68
N LYS A 131 23.26 1.80 -18.59
CA LYS A 131 24.53 1.07 -18.38
C LYS A 131 24.69 -0.06 -19.40
N GLU A 132 23.64 -0.83 -19.63
CA GLU A 132 23.66 -1.93 -20.60
C GLU A 132 23.83 -1.43 -22.03
N ALA A 133 23.10 -0.37 -22.41
CA ALA A 133 23.27 0.28 -23.70
C ALA A 133 24.71 0.77 -23.93
N LYS A 134 25.37 1.30 -22.89
CA LYS A 134 26.79 1.68 -22.96
C LYS A 134 27.70 0.46 -23.16
N LYS A 135 27.47 -0.64 -22.44
CA LYS A 135 28.24 -1.90 -22.61
C LYS A 135 28.10 -2.46 -24.02
N ILE A 136 26.88 -2.50 -24.56
CA ILE A 136 26.60 -2.96 -25.93
C ILE A 136 27.33 -2.09 -26.95
N ARG A 137 27.33 -0.77 -26.76
CA ARG A 137 28.06 0.16 -27.64
C ARG A 137 29.58 0.03 -27.52
N ALA A 138 30.08 -0.26 -26.32
CA ALA A 138 31.51 -0.39 -26.03
C ALA A 138 32.11 -1.73 -26.52
N HIS A 139 31.29 -2.76 -26.75
CA HIS A 139 31.71 -3.97 -27.45
C HIS A 139 31.46 -3.79 -28.95
N PRO A 140 32.48 -3.41 -29.75
CA PRO A 140 32.37 -3.46 -31.19
C PRO A 140 32.12 -4.93 -31.57
N LYS A 141 31.05 -5.16 -32.32
CA LYS A 141 30.56 -6.48 -32.75
C LYS A 141 31.70 -7.50 -32.91
N ARG A 142 31.58 -8.64 -32.22
CA ARG A 142 32.10 -9.90 -32.77
C ARG A 142 31.49 -10.02 -34.18
N LYS A 143 32.33 -9.92 -35.20
CA LYS A 143 31.94 -10.01 -36.60
C LYS A 143 31.25 -11.37 -36.80
N GLY A 144 29.92 -11.40 -36.92
CA GLY A 144 29.19 -12.65 -37.19
C GLY A 144 27.72 -12.71 -36.75
N GLN A 145 27.31 -12.00 -35.69
CA GLN A 145 25.93 -12.10 -35.19
C GLN A 145 24.98 -11.15 -35.94
N THR A 146 23.84 -11.68 -36.39
CA THR A 146 22.81 -10.89 -37.08
C THR A 146 22.19 -9.88 -36.10
N LYS A 147 21.67 -8.75 -36.61
CA LYS A 147 21.08 -7.70 -35.74
C LYS A 147 19.82 -8.19 -35.00
N GLU A 148 19.24 -9.31 -35.43
CA GLU A 148 18.03 -9.92 -34.87
C GLU A 148 18.32 -10.73 -33.62
N GLU A 149 19.36 -11.58 -33.63
CA GLU A 149 19.78 -12.38 -32.47
C GLU A 149 20.13 -11.52 -31.25
N VAL A 150 20.87 -10.43 -31.46
CA VAL A 150 21.27 -9.51 -30.38
C VAL A 150 20.07 -8.77 -29.80
N ARG A 151 19.03 -8.51 -30.60
CA ARG A 151 17.79 -7.89 -30.12
C ARG A 151 16.98 -8.86 -29.28
N GLU A 152 16.85 -10.11 -29.73
CA GLU A 152 16.13 -11.14 -28.98
C GLU A 152 16.78 -11.46 -27.64
N GLU A 153 18.11 -11.58 -27.59
CA GLU A 153 18.83 -11.78 -26.32
C GLU A 153 18.65 -10.60 -25.37
N PHE A 154 18.68 -9.37 -25.87
CA PHE A 154 18.48 -8.17 -25.05
C PHE A 154 17.07 -8.11 -24.46
N VAL A 155 16.04 -8.42 -25.26
CA VAL A 155 14.64 -8.48 -24.79
C VAL A 155 14.46 -9.57 -23.74
N LYS A 156 15.04 -10.77 -23.93
CA LYS A 156 15.00 -11.87 -22.97
C LYS A 156 15.70 -11.52 -21.64
N LYS A 157 16.83 -10.81 -21.70
CA LYS A 157 17.60 -10.41 -20.50
C LYS A 157 16.90 -9.31 -19.69
N LEU A 158 16.14 -8.45 -20.36
CA LEU A 158 15.36 -7.40 -19.71
C LEU A 158 14.10 -7.89 -19.01
N HIS A 159 13.41 -8.87 -19.60
CA HIS A 159 12.04 -9.24 -19.20
C HIS A 159 11.93 -10.60 -18.52
N GLY A 160 13.03 -11.34 -18.33
CA GLY A 160 13.00 -12.70 -17.80
C GLY A 160 12.31 -13.70 -18.74
N PRO A 161 12.31 -15.01 -18.40
CA PRO A 161 11.92 -16.09 -19.31
C PRO A 161 10.42 -16.15 -19.69
N HIS A 162 9.59 -15.18 -19.31
CA HIS A 162 8.14 -15.18 -19.56
C HIS A 162 7.62 -13.86 -20.16
N SER A 163 8.15 -13.42 -21.30
CA SER A 163 7.63 -12.22 -22.00
C SER A 163 7.29 -12.40 -23.47
N SER A 164 7.43 -13.60 -24.03
CA SER A 164 7.18 -13.85 -25.46
C SER A 164 5.70 -14.00 -25.84
N ASP A 165 4.76 -13.90 -24.90
CA ASP A 165 3.33 -14.19 -25.17
C ASP A 165 2.45 -12.94 -25.31
N ARG A 166 3.03 -11.78 -25.64
CA ARG A 166 2.25 -10.55 -25.85
C ARG A 166 2.75 -9.70 -27.01
N SER A 167 2.72 -10.24 -28.22
CA SER A 167 2.55 -9.40 -29.41
C SER A 167 2.18 -10.18 -30.66
N ASP A 168 0.90 -10.21 -31.04
CA ASP A 168 0.50 -10.08 -32.44
C ASP A 168 -1.01 -9.84 -32.61
N HIS A 169 -1.50 -8.58 -32.63
CA HIS A 169 -2.90 -8.28 -33.03
C HIS A 169 -3.14 -6.88 -33.65
N SER A 170 -2.11 -6.13 -34.07
CA SER A 170 -2.33 -4.79 -34.64
C SER A 170 -1.76 -4.57 -36.06
N ARG A 171 -1.68 -5.63 -36.86
CA ARG A 171 -1.26 -5.51 -38.27
C ARG A 171 -2.27 -6.08 -39.25
N SER A 172 -3.47 -5.50 -39.35
CA SER A 172 -4.20 -5.49 -40.62
C SER A 172 -5.21 -4.33 -40.74
N LYS A 173 -5.25 -3.76 -41.96
CA LYS A 173 -6.25 -2.84 -42.55
C LYS A 173 -6.28 -1.36 -42.15
N ARG A 174 -5.54 -0.53 -42.90
CA ARG A 174 -6.02 0.64 -43.69
C ARG A 174 -5.02 0.83 -44.84
N GLY A 175 -5.33 0.74 -46.14
CA GLY A 175 -6.51 1.17 -46.88
C GLY A 175 -6.03 2.22 -47.90
N ARG A 176 -5.89 1.81 -49.17
CA ARG A 176 -5.45 2.63 -50.31
C ARG A 176 -6.46 3.73 -50.65
N GLY A 177 -5.98 4.88 -51.13
CA GLY A 177 -6.74 5.94 -51.83
C GLY A 177 -6.43 7.33 -51.23
N SER A 178 -6.18 8.42 -51.96
CA SER A 178 -6.24 8.73 -53.38
C SER A 178 -5.37 9.98 -53.64
N LYS A 179 -4.91 10.17 -54.89
CA LYS A 179 -4.17 11.35 -55.33
C LYS A 179 -5.08 12.60 -55.38
N ALA A 180 -4.60 13.72 -54.85
CA ALA A 180 -5.04 15.05 -55.27
C ALA A 180 -3.84 16.01 -55.32
N ARG A 181 -3.72 16.72 -56.44
CA ARG A 181 -2.67 17.68 -56.79
C ARG A 181 -3.10 19.10 -56.42
N GLY A 182 -2.15 19.96 -56.05
CA GLY A 182 -2.28 21.42 -56.04
C GLY A 182 -1.12 22.06 -55.24
N ARG A 183 0.00 22.41 -55.88
CA ARG A 183 0.36 23.73 -56.48
C ARG A 183 0.80 24.80 -55.46
N GLY A 184 2.07 25.22 -55.59
CA GLY A 184 2.64 26.52 -55.17
C GLY A 184 3.06 26.60 -53.69
N GLY A 185 4.23 27.11 -53.29
CA GLY A 185 5.23 27.88 -54.00
C GLY A 185 6.54 28.02 -53.19
N ARG A 186 7.53 28.56 -53.90
CA ARG A 186 8.96 28.74 -53.63
C ARG A 186 9.35 29.54 -52.37
N SER A 187 10.41 29.06 -51.72
CA SER A 187 11.60 29.76 -51.21
C SER A 187 11.56 31.25 -50.81
N SER A 188 11.91 31.53 -49.55
CA SER A 188 12.89 32.51 -49.04
C SER A 188 12.68 32.56 -47.51
N SER A 189 13.59 32.88 -46.60
CA SER A 189 14.85 33.59 -46.66
C SER A 189 15.70 33.17 -45.46
N ARG A 190 17.02 33.08 -45.67
CA ARG A 190 18.03 33.14 -44.61
C ARG A 190 17.85 34.43 -43.80
N GLY A 191 17.79 34.31 -42.47
CA GLY A 191 17.84 35.44 -41.54
C GLY A 191 18.71 35.09 -40.35
N ARG A 192 20.01 35.43 -40.44
CA ARG A 192 20.94 35.46 -39.31
C ARG A 192 20.56 36.61 -38.37
N GLY A 193 20.66 36.42 -37.06
CA GLY A 193 20.47 37.50 -36.10
C GLY A 193 20.67 37.08 -34.64
N ARG A 194 21.93 37.02 -34.22
CA ARG A 194 22.40 36.79 -32.85
C ARG A 194 22.51 38.15 -32.15
N SER A 195 21.88 38.34 -30.98
CA SER A 195 22.52 39.12 -29.91
C SER A 195 21.89 38.85 -28.53
N THR A 196 22.69 38.22 -27.68
CA THR A 196 22.57 38.23 -26.23
C THR A 196 22.90 39.63 -25.71
N HIS A 197 21.92 40.33 -25.13
CA HIS A 197 22.18 41.60 -24.46
C HIS A 197 22.59 41.34 -23.00
N ARG A 198 23.90 41.28 -22.76
CA ARG A 198 24.49 41.42 -21.42
C ARG A 198 24.71 42.91 -21.17
N GLY A 199 23.81 43.55 -20.42
CA GLY A 199 24.00 44.90 -19.92
C GLY A 199 24.94 44.90 -18.72
N ARG A 200 26.14 45.45 -18.89
CA ARG A 200 27.16 45.64 -17.87
C ARG A 200 27.17 47.13 -17.48
N GLY A 201 26.94 47.41 -16.20
CA GLY A 201 27.45 48.54 -15.40
C GLY A 201 27.38 49.98 -15.92
N LYS A 202 26.80 50.86 -15.10
CA LYS A 202 27.30 52.24 -14.93
C LYS A 202 27.41 52.59 -13.45
N ALA A 203 28.53 53.23 -13.13
CA ALA A 203 29.02 53.56 -11.81
C ALA A 203 28.42 54.87 -11.27
N ARG A 204 28.41 54.96 -9.93
CA ARG A 204 28.65 56.12 -9.05
C ARG A 204 27.85 57.41 -9.27
N ARG A 205 27.11 57.79 -8.23
CA ARG A 205 27.32 59.05 -7.49
C ARG A 205 27.05 58.79 -6.02
#